data_AF-T1A2Z2-F1
#
_entry.id   AF-T1A2Z2-F1
#
_cell.length_a   1.000
_cell.length_b   1.000
_cell.length_c   1.000
_cell.angle_alpha   90.00
_cell.angle_beta   90.00
_cell.angle_gamma   90.00
#
_symmetry.space_group_name_H-M   'P 1'
#
loop_
_entity.id
_entity.type
_entity.pdbx_description
1 polymer ?
#
loop_
_entity_poly.entity_id
_entity_poly.type
_entity_poly.pdbx_seq_one_letter_code
_entity_poly.pdbx_strand_id
1 'polypeptide(L)'
;MASLSRDERQLSQYRSLFPDNKGYERNHAHEFFGIRIINKLFSEPEVRDSVQDITASDVTCLLSKDEHGSELFSTGNALNIFRRIISSEIDADRMDYILRDSWYSGASFGKIDTERLIANMEIVKQDKGSYLIGYYEKALGNIEDFLDSRYKMYKWVVRHHLMVAFD
;
A
#
# COMPACT_ATOMS: atom_id res chain seq x y z
N MET A 1 28.07 21.79 -15.49
CA MET A 1 26.89 21.13 -14.88
C MET A 1 27.40 20.08 -13.91
N ALA A 2 27.25 20.28 -12.61
CA ALA A 2 27.70 19.31 -11.61
C ALA A 2 26.84 18.04 -11.70
N SER A 3 27.46 16.89 -11.94
CA SER A 3 26.76 15.60 -11.92
C SER A 3 26.33 15.30 -10.49
N LEU A 4 25.03 15.19 -10.26
CA LEU A 4 24.47 14.77 -8.97
C LEU A 4 25.15 13.45 -8.52
N SER A 5 25.51 13.40 -7.24
CA SER A 5 26.01 12.17 -6.62
C SER A 5 24.98 11.04 -6.77
N ARG A 6 25.42 9.79 -6.60
CA ARG A 6 24.53 8.62 -6.70
C ARG A 6 23.34 8.76 -5.74
N ASP A 7 23.62 9.22 -4.52
CA ASP A 7 22.63 9.41 -3.46
C ASP A 7 21.66 10.56 -3.79
N GLU A 8 22.14 11.68 -4.35
CA GLU A 8 21.29 12.81 -4.76
C GLU A 8 20.37 12.47 -5.95
N ARG A 9 20.84 11.70 -6.93
CA ARG A 9 19.99 11.24 -8.07
C ARG A 9 18.88 10.33 -7.58
N GLN A 10 19.26 9.39 -6.73
CA GLN A 10 18.33 8.48 -6.14
C GLN A 10 17.30 9.32 -5.29
N LEU A 11 17.73 10.34 -4.50
CA LEU A 11 16.84 11.12 -3.61
C LEU A 11 15.82 11.92 -4.41
N SER A 12 16.28 12.48 -5.54
CA SER A 12 15.43 13.14 -6.52
C SER A 12 14.39 12.19 -7.10
N GLN A 13 14.75 10.93 -7.37
CA GLN A 13 13.83 9.92 -7.90
C GLN A 13 12.77 9.51 -6.88
N TYR A 14 13.14 9.22 -5.63
CA TYR A 14 12.17 8.90 -4.58
C TYR A 14 11.20 10.06 -4.34
N ARG A 15 11.73 11.29 -4.24
CA ARG A 15 10.89 12.50 -4.09
C ARG A 15 9.96 12.70 -5.29
N SER A 16 10.39 12.38 -6.51
CA SER A 16 9.55 12.51 -7.70
C SER A 16 8.34 11.58 -7.74
N LEU A 17 8.33 10.50 -6.94
CA LEU A 17 7.15 9.62 -6.81
C LEU A 17 6.00 10.29 -6.05
N PHE A 18 6.31 11.34 -5.30
CA PHE A 18 5.34 12.13 -4.54
C PHE A 18 5.22 13.50 -5.21
N PRO A 19 4.05 13.89 -5.74
CA PRO A 19 3.90 15.19 -6.38
C PRO A 19 4.20 16.31 -5.37
N ASP A 20 5.13 17.21 -5.73
CA ASP A 20 5.41 18.42 -4.96
C ASP A 20 4.14 19.29 -4.84
N ASN A 21 3.93 19.87 -3.65
CA ASN A 21 2.98 20.94 -3.30
C ASN A 21 1.54 20.63 -2.85
N LYS A 22 1.31 19.67 -1.93
CA LYS A 22 0.16 19.75 -0.98
C LYS A 22 0.44 19.18 0.42
N GLY A 23 1.57 19.51 1.03
CA GLY A 23 1.78 19.25 2.48
C GLY A 23 2.12 17.80 2.88
N TYR A 24 2.35 16.90 1.92
CA TYR A 24 2.89 15.56 2.20
C TYR A 24 4.41 15.65 2.40
N GLU A 25 4.84 16.06 3.60
CA GLU A 25 6.24 15.93 3.99
C GLU A 25 6.65 14.45 4.11
N ARG A 26 7.97 14.20 4.17
CA ARG A 26 8.67 12.90 4.26
C ARG A 26 8.06 11.83 5.18
N ASN A 27 7.20 12.20 6.13
CA ASN A 27 6.58 11.31 7.11
C ASN A 27 5.23 10.71 6.67
N HIS A 28 4.69 11.09 5.51
CA HIS A 28 3.31 10.76 5.10
C HIS A 28 3.22 9.88 3.84
N ALA A 29 4.27 9.15 3.48
CA ALA A 29 4.25 8.31 2.27
C ALA A 29 3.21 7.16 2.35
N HIS A 30 3.03 6.54 3.52
CA HIS A 30 1.92 5.62 3.76
C HIS A 30 0.55 6.26 3.51
N GLU A 31 0.34 7.49 4.00
CA GLU A 31 -0.91 8.23 3.78
C GLU A 31 -1.13 8.55 2.30
N PHE A 32 -0.08 8.90 1.57
CA PHE A 32 -0.14 9.11 0.12
C PHE A 32 -0.62 7.86 -0.62
N PHE A 33 -0.04 6.69 -0.33
CA PHE A 33 -0.48 5.43 -0.95
C PHE A 33 -1.90 5.09 -0.54
N GLY A 34 -2.25 5.24 0.74
CA GLY A 34 -3.61 5.07 1.24
C GLY A 34 -4.62 5.90 0.44
N ILE A 35 -4.37 7.19 0.27
CA ILE A 35 -5.25 8.11 -0.48
C ILE A 35 -5.35 7.72 -1.94
N ARG A 36 -4.23 7.35 -2.59
CA ARG A 36 -4.23 6.94 -4.00
C ARG A 36 -5.06 5.69 -4.22
N ILE A 37 -4.88 4.68 -3.36
CA ILE A 37 -5.63 3.43 -3.44
C ILE A 37 -7.11 3.69 -3.16
N ILE A 38 -7.43 4.43 -2.09
CA ILE A 38 -8.80 4.81 -1.74
C ILE A 38 -9.47 5.51 -2.93
N ASN A 39 -8.88 6.56 -3.50
CA ASN A 39 -9.45 7.28 -4.63
C ASN A 39 -9.67 6.41 -5.87
N LYS A 40 -8.73 5.50 -6.16
CA LYS A 40 -8.88 4.52 -7.25
C LYS A 40 -10.07 3.61 -7.01
N LEU A 41 -10.22 3.05 -5.80
CA LEU A 41 -11.29 2.11 -5.48
C LEU A 41 -12.66 2.79 -5.30
N PHE A 42 -12.69 4.05 -4.85
CA PHE A 42 -13.91 4.87 -4.81
C PHE A 42 -14.45 5.23 -6.20
N SER A 43 -13.65 5.05 -7.25
CA SER A 43 -14.14 5.19 -8.62
C SER A 43 -15.05 4.03 -9.04
N GLU A 44 -15.05 2.91 -8.30
CA GLU A 44 -15.89 1.75 -8.55
C GLU A 44 -17.31 1.96 -7.94
N PRO A 45 -18.40 1.82 -8.71
CA PRO A 45 -19.77 2.06 -8.24
C PRO A 45 -20.16 1.24 -7.01
N GLU A 46 -19.72 -0.01 -6.92
CA GLU A 46 -20.03 -0.93 -5.82
C GLU A 46 -19.53 -0.39 -4.47
N VAL A 47 -18.37 0.27 -4.47
CA VAL A 47 -17.84 0.92 -3.27
C VAL A 47 -18.55 2.25 -3.04
N ARG A 48 -18.62 3.10 -4.07
CA ARG A 48 -19.21 4.44 -3.96
C ARG A 48 -20.63 4.40 -3.41
N ASP A 49 -21.45 3.49 -3.92
CA ASP A 49 -22.87 3.43 -3.60
C ASP A 49 -23.11 2.75 -2.23
N SER A 50 -22.13 1.98 -1.73
CA SER A 50 -22.16 1.36 -0.40
C SER A 50 -21.79 2.31 0.74
N VAL A 51 -21.16 3.45 0.46
CA VAL A 51 -20.74 4.43 1.48
C VAL A 51 -21.93 5.27 1.94
N GLN A 52 -22.57 4.85 3.02
CA GLN A 52 -23.64 5.60 3.70
C GLN A 52 -23.51 5.41 5.21
N ASP A 53 -23.86 6.45 5.98
CA ASP A 53 -24.02 6.42 7.44
C ASP A 53 -22.82 5.85 8.25
N ILE A 54 -21.58 6.19 7.88
CA ILE A 54 -20.37 5.79 8.60
C ILE A 54 -20.38 6.33 10.04
N THR A 55 -20.34 5.43 11.01
CA THR A 55 -20.29 5.72 12.44
C THR A 55 -18.85 5.70 12.98
N ALA A 56 -18.66 6.23 14.18
CA ALA A 56 -17.36 6.14 14.88
C ALA A 56 -16.93 4.68 15.12
N SER A 57 -17.89 3.76 15.34
CA SER A 57 -17.60 2.34 15.53
C SER A 57 -17.09 1.66 14.26
N ASP A 58 -17.48 2.17 13.10
CA ASP A 58 -17.03 1.65 11.81
C ASP A 58 -15.56 2.04 11.61
N VAL A 59 -15.24 3.31 11.86
CA VAL A 59 -13.86 3.82 11.78
C VAL A 59 -12.94 3.11 12.78
N THR A 60 -13.39 2.89 14.02
CA THR A 60 -12.57 2.14 14.99
C THR A 60 -12.32 0.71 14.53
N CYS A 61 -13.27 0.08 13.84
CA CYS A 61 -13.10 -1.26 13.32
C CYS A 61 -12.12 -1.37 12.14
N LEU A 62 -11.87 -0.28 11.41
CA LEU A 62 -10.79 -0.24 10.42
C LEU A 62 -9.40 -0.26 11.07
N LEU A 63 -9.28 0.29 12.29
CA LEU A 63 -8.02 0.41 13.01
C LEU A 63 -7.76 -0.77 13.95
N SER A 64 -8.82 -1.35 14.52
CA SER A 64 -8.69 -2.55 15.36
C SER A 64 -8.53 -3.79 14.50
N LYS A 65 -7.61 -4.69 14.90
CA LYS A 65 -7.50 -6.03 14.29
C LYS A 65 -8.71 -6.93 14.61
N ASP A 66 -9.59 -6.48 15.49
CA ASP A 66 -10.81 -7.19 15.83
C ASP A 66 -11.76 -7.21 14.63
N GLU A 67 -12.17 -8.42 14.25
CA GLU A 67 -13.23 -8.66 13.26
C GLU A 67 -14.63 -8.34 13.82
N HIS A 68 -14.72 -8.09 15.13
CA HIS A 68 -15.96 -7.69 15.79
C HIS A 68 -16.16 -6.18 15.67
N GLY A 69 -16.65 -5.75 14.51
CA GLY A 69 -17.11 -4.38 14.39
C GLY A 69 -17.64 -4.10 12.99
N SER A 70 -18.90 -3.68 12.97
CA SER A 70 -19.60 -3.21 11.79
C SER A 70 -19.91 -4.24 10.70
N GLU A 71 -21.22 -4.43 10.46
CA GLU A 71 -21.72 -5.08 9.26
C GLU A 71 -21.27 -4.36 7.97
N LEU A 72 -20.92 -3.07 8.07
CA LEU A 72 -20.48 -2.24 6.95
C LEU A 72 -19.19 -2.77 6.31
N PHE A 73 -18.27 -3.33 7.11
CA PHE A 73 -17.02 -3.92 6.60
C PHE A 73 -17.05 -5.45 6.62
N SER A 74 -18.24 -6.06 6.74
CA SER A 74 -18.40 -7.51 6.62
C SER A 74 -18.00 -8.01 5.23
N THR A 75 -17.61 -9.28 5.14
CA THR A 75 -17.10 -9.88 3.89
C THR A 75 -18.05 -9.74 2.70
N GLY A 76 -19.37 -9.64 2.95
CA GLY A 76 -20.40 -9.47 1.91
C GLY A 76 -20.59 -8.03 1.44
N ASN A 77 -19.90 -7.06 2.02
CA ASN A 77 -19.96 -5.65 1.64
C ASN A 77 -18.69 -5.26 0.88
N ALA A 78 -18.85 -4.48 -0.19
CA ALA A 78 -17.73 -3.97 -0.99
C ALA A 78 -16.74 -3.19 -0.13
N LEU A 79 -17.21 -2.50 0.92
CA LEU A 79 -16.37 -1.70 1.80
C LEU A 79 -15.34 -2.50 2.59
N ASN A 80 -15.47 -3.83 2.71
CA ASN A 80 -14.45 -4.69 3.30
C ASN A 80 -13.07 -4.49 2.65
N ILE A 81 -13.02 -4.10 1.37
CA ILE A 81 -11.78 -3.75 0.68
C ILE A 81 -10.93 -2.72 1.43
N PHE A 82 -11.53 -1.78 2.18
CA PHE A 82 -10.77 -0.81 2.97
C PHE A 82 -9.92 -1.46 4.07
N ARG A 83 -10.41 -2.52 4.71
CA ARG A 83 -9.60 -3.32 5.67
C ARG A 83 -8.38 -3.91 4.97
N ARG A 84 -8.54 -4.36 3.72
CA ARG A 84 -7.47 -4.99 2.95
C ARG A 84 -6.41 -3.98 2.46
N ILE A 85 -6.78 -2.74 2.20
CA ILE A 85 -5.81 -1.69 1.86
C ILE A 85 -4.92 -1.35 3.05
N ILE A 86 -5.48 -1.40 4.26
CA ILE A 86 -4.76 -1.15 5.52
C ILE A 86 -3.90 -2.37 5.90
N SER A 87 -4.46 -3.58 5.75
CA SER A 87 -3.81 -4.82 6.15
C SER A 87 -4.12 -5.94 5.16
N SER A 88 -3.18 -6.22 4.25
CA SER A 88 -3.24 -7.39 3.36
C SER A 88 -1.87 -7.75 2.81
N GLU A 89 -1.79 -8.68 1.85
CA GLU A 89 -0.51 -9.04 1.25
C GLU A 89 0.15 -7.90 0.47
N ILE A 90 -0.67 -7.04 -0.15
CA ILE A 90 -0.29 -5.85 -0.89
C ILE A 90 -1.11 -4.69 -0.33
N ASP A 91 -0.54 -3.97 0.64
CA ASP A 91 -1.16 -2.87 1.36
C ASP A 91 -0.31 -1.59 1.27
N ALA A 92 -0.88 -0.46 1.69
CA ALA A 92 -0.21 0.84 1.62
C ALA A 92 1.04 0.91 2.52
N ASP A 93 1.05 0.20 3.64
CA ASP A 93 2.17 0.16 4.60
C ASP A 93 3.39 -0.55 4.00
N ARG A 94 3.16 -1.70 3.35
CA ARG A 94 4.21 -2.45 2.67
C ARG A 94 4.79 -1.69 1.49
N MET A 95 3.96 -1.01 0.70
CA MET A 95 4.47 -0.16 -0.39
C MET A 95 5.39 0.94 0.13
N ASP A 96 5.00 1.57 1.24
CA ASP A 96 5.78 2.63 1.88
C ASP A 96 7.11 2.12 2.44
N TYR A 97 7.11 1.12 3.33
CA TYR A 97 8.37 0.69 3.93
C TYR A 97 9.32 0.05 2.90
N ILE A 98 8.81 -0.65 1.87
CA ILE A 98 9.69 -1.22 0.84
C ILE A 98 10.45 -0.10 0.12
N LEU A 99 9.76 0.97 -0.28
CA LEU A 99 10.38 2.10 -0.96
C LEU A 99 11.27 2.91 -0.01
N ARG A 100 10.79 3.18 1.21
CA ARG A 100 11.48 3.98 2.23
C ARG A 100 12.75 3.29 2.73
N ASP A 101 12.69 2.00 3.04
CA ASP A 101 13.82 1.31 3.66
C ASP A 101 14.84 0.91 2.60
N SER A 102 14.42 0.57 1.38
CA SER A 102 15.36 0.36 0.27
C SER A 102 16.11 1.64 -0.06
N TRP A 103 15.41 2.76 0.03
CA TRP A 103 15.95 4.09 -0.10
C TRP A 103 17.03 4.37 0.95
N TYR A 104 16.72 4.27 2.24
CA TYR A 104 17.66 4.64 3.31
C TYR A 104 18.80 3.64 3.50
N SER A 105 18.57 2.36 3.24
CA SER A 105 19.61 1.33 3.35
C SER A 105 20.57 1.30 2.16
N GLY A 106 20.24 2.00 1.07
CA GLY A 106 20.99 1.91 -0.19
C GLY A 106 20.92 0.52 -0.84
N ALA A 107 19.94 -0.29 -0.46
CA ALA A 107 19.77 -1.64 -0.96
C ALA A 107 19.61 -1.67 -2.48
N SER A 108 20.14 -2.71 -3.12
CA SER A 108 19.96 -2.93 -4.56
C SER A 108 18.56 -3.45 -4.93
N PHE A 109 17.77 -3.84 -3.92
CA PHE A 109 16.38 -4.32 -4.02
C PHE A 109 15.39 -3.28 -3.47
N GLY A 110 14.07 -3.52 -3.64
CA GLY A 110 13.03 -2.59 -3.18
C GLY A 110 12.61 -1.53 -4.20
N LYS A 111 13.05 -1.67 -5.46
CA LYS A 111 12.57 -0.87 -6.58
C LYS A 111 11.27 -1.49 -7.11
N ILE A 112 10.15 -0.98 -6.63
CA ILE A 112 8.82 -1.43 -7.01
C ILE A 112 8.08 -0.31 -7.75
N ASP A 113 7.30 -0.67 -8.77
CA ASP A 113 6.44 0.27 -9.51
C ASP A 113 5.05 0.30 -8.86
N THR A 114 4.95 1.07 -7.78
CA THR A 114 3.70 1.22 -7.01
C THR A 114 2.61 1.91 -7.81
N GLU A 115 2.96 2.83 -8.71
CA GLU A 115 1.99 3.51 -9.56
C GLU A 115 1.28 2.53 -10.47
N ARG A 116 2.03 1.63 -11.12
CA ARG A 116 1.46 0.61 -11.98
C ARG A 116 0.69 -0.44 -11.20
N LEU A 117 1.13 -0.81 -9.99
CA LEU A 117 0.34 -1.70 -9.12
C LEU A 117 -1.02 -1.09 -8.79
N ILE A 118 -1.05 0.16 -8.31
CA ILE A 118 -2.29 0.85 -7.93
C ILE A 118 -3.19 1.07 -9.15
N ALA A 119 -2.63 1.48 -10.29
CA ALA A 119 -3.39 1.73 -11.51
C ALA A 119 -4.08 0.48 -12.07
N ASN A 120 -3.56 -0.70 -11.75
CA ASN A 120 -4.08 -1.99 -12.23
C ASN A 120 -4.88 -2.77 -11.17
N MET A 121 -5.15 -2.13 -10.03
CA MET A 121 -5.98 -2.68 -8.97
C MET A 121 -7.46 -2.55 -9.33
N GLU A 122 -8.25 -3.59 -9.05
CA GLU A 122 -9.69 -3.65 -9.32
C GLU A 122 -10.42 -4.40 -8.21
N ILE A 123 -11.72 -4.12 -8.05
CA ILE A 123 -12.58 -4.85 -7.11
C ILE A 123 -13.23 -6.01 -7.84
N VAL A 124 -13.02 -7.21 -7.31
CA VAL A 124 -13.55 -8.45 -7.87
C VAL A 124 -14.62 -8.98 -6.92
N LYS A 125 -15.84 -9.12 -7.45
CA LYS A 125 -16.93 -9.81 -6.77
C LYS A 125 -16.79 -11.32 -6.96
N GLN A 126 -16.84 -12.08 -5.88
CA GLN A 126 -16.84 -13.54 -5.91
C GLN A 126 -18.26 -14.11 -5.87
N ASP A 127 -18.38 -15.38 -6.23
CA ASP A 127 -19.66 -16.11 -6.33
C ASP A 127 -20.50 -16.08 -5.04
N LYS A 128 -19.86 -15.98 -3.88
CA LYS A 128 -20.53 -15.92 -2.56
C LYS A 128 -20.94 -14.52 -2.13
N GLY A 129 -20.87 -13.53 -3.03
CA GLY A 129 -21.16 -12.13 -2.73
C GLY A 129 -20.04 -11.40 -1.97
N SER A 130 -18.89 -12.03 -1.79
CA SER A 130 -17.71 -11.42 -1.19
C SER A 130 -16.92 -10.58 -2.18
N TYR A 131 -16.25 -9.53 -1.68
CA TYR A 131 -15.43 -8.64 -2.51
C TYR A 131 -13.96 -8.79 -2.19
N LEU A 132 -13.12 -8.83 -3.22
CA LEU A 132 -11.68 -8.91 -3.10
C LEU A 132 -10.98 -7.86 -3.96
N ILE A 133 -9.76 -7.50 -3.58
CA ILE A 133 -8.85 -6.76 -4.45
C ILE A 133 -8.23 -7.77 -5.44
N GLY A 134 -8.44 -7.52 -6.73
CA GLY A 134 -7.78 -8.19 -7.84
C GLY A 134 -6.87 -7.24 -8.61
N TYR A 135 -6.13 -7.80 -9.57
CA TYR A 135 -5.23 -7.06 -10.44
C TYR A 135 -5.36 -7.57 -11.87
N TYR A 136 -5.24 -6.65 -12.84
CA TYR A 136 -5.13 -7.04 -14.24
C TYR A 136 -3.84 -7.85 -14.48
N GLU A 137 -3.91 -8.84 -15.38
CA GLU A 137 -2.78 -9.71 -15.74
C GLU A 137 -1.52 -8.94 -16.17
N LYS A 138 -1.70 -7.78 -16.82
CA LYS A 138 -0.60 -6.89 -17.26
C LYS A 138 0.23 -6.29 -16.12
N ALA A 139 -0.20 -6.46 -14.86
CA ALA A 139 0.52 -6.06 -13.65
C ALA A 139 1.21 -7.22 -12.94
N LEU A 140 1.17 -8.45 -13.48
CA LEU A 140 1.77 -9.64 -12.87
C LEU A 140 3.25 -9.43 -12.52
N GLY A 141 4.05 -8.93 -13.46
CA GLY A 141 5.46 -8.64 -13.20
C GLY A 141 5.67 -7.62 -12.06
N ASN A 142 4.79 -6.63 -11.94
CA ASN A 142 4.86 -5.65 -10.85
C ASN A 142 4.54 -6.28 -9.49
N ILE A 143 3.63 -7.26 -9.46
CA ILE A 143 3.30 -8.02 -8.25
C ILE A 143 4.49 -8.91 -7.86
N GLU A 144 5.14 -9.57 -8.81
CA GLU A 144 6.33 -10.38 -8.56
C GLU A 144 7.48 -9.53 -8.00
N ASP A 145 7.77 -8.38 -8.62
CA ASP A 145 8.77 -7.42 -8.14
C ASP A 145 8.48 -6.96 -6.71
N PHE A 146 7.21 -6.73 -6.39
CA PHE A 146 6.76 -6.36 -5.06
C PHE A 146 7.00 -7.46 -4.03
N LEU A 147 6.58 -8.69 -4.32
CA LEU A 147 6.73 -9.82 -3.41
C LEU A 147 8.20 -10.18 -3.18
N ASP A 148 9.04 -10.15 -4.22
CA ASP A 148 10.47 -10.38 -4.12
C ASP A 148 11.16 -9.27 -3.30
N SER A 149 10.81 -8.01 -3.55
CA SER A 149 11.30 -6.87 -2.76
C SER A 149 10.92 -6.98 -1.29
N ARG A 150 9.69 -7.39 -1.00
CA ARG A 150 9.19 -7.63 0.36
C ARG A 150 10.00 -8.71 1.07
N TYR A 151 10.21 -9.85 0.40
CA TYR A 151 11.00 -10.95 0.93
C TYR A 151 12.44 -10.51 1.24
N LYS A 152 13.08 -9.79 0.33
CA LYS A 152 14.43 -9.26 0.52
C LYS A 152 14.49 -8.25 1.66
N MET A 153 13.53 -7.32 1.74
CA MET A 153 13.45 -6.34 2.83
C MET A 153 13.35 -7.03 4.19
N TYR A 154 12.43 -8.00 4.31
CA TYR A 154 12.27 -8.78 5.53
C TYR A 154 13.54 -9.53 5.92
N LYS A 155 14.21 -10.17 4.96
CA LYS A 155 15.39 -10.99 5.21
C LYS A 155 16.62 -10.17 5.58
N TRP A 156 16.86 -9.07 4.89
CA TRP A 156 18.14 -8.34 4.95
C TRP A 156 18.10 -7.10 5.81
N VAL A 157 16.93 -6.48 6.00
CA VAL A 157 16.79 -5.25 6.78
C VAL A 157 16.07 -5.53 8.08
N VAL A 158 14.83 -6.03 8.02
CA VAL A 158 14.01 -6.27 9.23
C VAL A 158 14.62 -7.36 10.11
N ARG A 159 15.04 -8.49 9.53
CA ARG A 159 15.67 -9.60 10.25
C ARG A 159 17.18 -9.62 10.12
N HIS A 160 17.81 -8.45 9.99
CA HIS A 160 19.25 -8.39 10.08
C HIS A 160 19.70 -8.94 11.45
N HIS A 161 20.65 -9.87 11.46
CA HIS A 161 21.04 -10.63 12.66
C HIS A 161 21.49 -9.73 13.84
N LEU A 162 21.94 -8.50 13.55
CA LEU A 162 22.24 -7.51 14.59
C LEU A 162 20.98 -6.92 15.22
N MET A 163 19.92 -6.63 14.46
CA MET A 163 18.66 -6.08 15.01
C MET A 163 17.97 -7.11 15.91
N VAL A 164 17.91 -8.38 15.48
CA VAL A 164 17.30 -9.48 16.25
C VAL A 164 18.07 -9.84 17.52
N ALA A 165 19.34 -9.42 17.65
CA ALA A 165 20.12 -9.63 18.86
C ALA A 165 19.90 -8.55 19.94
N PHE A 166 19.26 -7.43 19.57
CA PHE A 166 18.94 -6.32 20.48
C PHE A 166 17.45 -6.26 20.88
N ASP A 167 16.58 -7.05 20.22
CA ASP A 167 15.19 -7.31 20.61
C ASP A 167 15.09 -8.52 21.57
#